data_AF-R5DS69-F1
#
_entry.id   AF-R5DS69-F1
#
_cell.length_a   1.000
_cell.length_b   1.000
_cell.length_c   1.000
_cell.angle_alpha   90.00
_cell.angle_beta   90.00
_cell.angle_gamma   90.00
#
_symmetry.space_group_name_H-M   'P 1'
#
loop_
_entity.id
_entity.type
_entity.pdbx_description
1 polymer ?
#
loop_
_entity_poly.entity_id
_entity_poly.type
_entity_poly.pdbx_seq_one_letter_code
_entity_poly.pdbx_strand_id
1 'polypeptide(L)'
;MPSVVNNVEGKQLQSALKKGYSEISQAFELMKSDIGRDILPVDYPPGTFAKEYKEYFVKTLSSNHCGLVSKDLDIVDFNGLKTYKTYNKKNSLIFNFFDDGQFVLPDGALILINDSGPMLISIDVNGMNKGPNLYGRDLFTFEITNEGKLLPSGAVGTSDLFLCSKTSTSSMNGGGCTYYAITDPNYFKKRYYK
;
A
#
# COMPACT_ATOMS: atom_id res chain seq x y z
N MET A 1 8.06 30.03 -8.24
CA MET A 1 7.91 29.42 -6.90
C MET A 1 7.05 28.14 -6.85
N PRO A 2 6.01 27.92 -7.69
CA PRO A 2 5.27 26.65 -7.68
C PRO A 2 6.13 25.42 -8.04
N SER A 3 7.17 25.58 -8.85
CA SER A 3 8.03 24.47 -9.30
C SER A 3 8.87 23.85 -8.18
N VAL A 4 9.33 24.64 -7.20
CA VAL A 4 10.21 24.17 -6.13
C VAL A 4 9.42 23.38 -5.09
N VAL A 5 8.30 23.93 -4.59
CA VAL A 5 7.42 23.27 -3.61
C VAL A 5 6.91 21.92 -4.13
N ASN A 6 6.49 21.87 -5.40
CA ASN A 6 6.03 20.63 -6.02
C ASN A 6 7.13 19.57 -6.16
N ASN A 7 8.39 19.98 -6.38
CA ASN A 7 9.52 19.06 -6.45
C ASN A 7 9.88 18.49 -5.07
N VAL A 8 9.66 19.28 -4.01
CA VAL A 8 9.84 18.81 -2.63
C VAL A 8 8.78 17.78 -2.26
N GLU A 9 7.50 18.07 -2.52
CA GLU A 9 6.39 17.14 -2.26
C GLU A 9 6.59 15.80 -3.00
N GLY A 10 6.89 15.83 -4.29
CA GLY A 10 7.12 14.62 -5.08
C GLY A 10 8.29 13.77 -4.54
N LYS A 11 9.37 14.42 -4.07
CA LYS A 11 10.49 13.71 -3.43
C LYS A 11 10.10 13.12 -2.07
N GLN A 12 9.29 13.83 -1.28
CA GLN A 12 8.78 13.34 -0.01
C GLN A 12 7.93 12.08 -0.21
N LEU A 13 6.98 12.12 -1.15
CA LEU A 13 6.15 10.96 -1.51
C LEU A 13 6.99 9.79 -2.02
N GLN A 14 7.97 10.05 -2.87
CA GLN A 14 8.86 9.00 -3.37
C GLN A 14 9.68 8.36 -2.24
N SER A 15 10.20 9.17 -1.31
CA SER A 15 10.96 8.67 -0.16
C SER A 15 10.05 7.88 0.78
N ALA A 16 8.83 8.36 1.01
CA ALA A 16 7.85 7.70 1.87
C ALA A 16 7.40 6.36 1.27
N LEU A 17 7.14 6.29 -0.05
CA LEU A 17 6.84 5.03 -0.74
C LEU A 17 7.99 4.03 -0.64
N LYS A 18 9.24 4.47 -0.85
CA LYS A 18 10.40 3.57 -0.69
C LYS A 18 10.53 3.02 0.72
N LYS A 19 10.32 3.88 1.72
CA LYS A 19 10.31 3.47 3.13
C LYS A 19 9.19 2.44 3.38
N GLY A 20 7.96 2.78 3.01
CA GLY A 20 6.80 1.91 3.20
C GLY A 20 6.95 0.56 2.51
N TYR A 21 7.46 0.54 1.27
CA TYR A 21 7.75 -0.72 0.58
C TYR A 21 8.82 -1.55 1.31
N SER A 22 9.84 -0.91 1.86
CA SER A 22 10.85 -1.59 2.68
C SER A 22 10.25 -2.19 3.95
N GLU A 23 9.34 -1.50 4.63
CA GLU A 23 8.67 -2.00 5.84
C GLU A 23 7.77 -3.22 5.52
N ILE A 24 6.95 -3.11 4.47
CA ILE A 24 6.14 -4.22 3.95
C ILE A 24 7.04 -5.42 3.62
N SER A 25 8.12 -5.20 2.86
CA SER A 25 9.02 -6.27 2.43
C SER A 25 9.72 -6.95 3.61
N GLN A 26 10.19 -6.18 4.61
CA GLN A 26 10.81 -6.75 5.81
C GLN A 26 9.84 -7.60 6.62
N ALA A 27 8.60 -7.13 6.81
CA ALA A 27 7.57 -7.92 7.51
C ALA A 27 7.25 -9.21 6.74
N PHE A 28 7.19 -9.12 5.41
CA PHE A 28 6.90 -10.26 4.53
C PHE A 28 8.02 -11.32 4.59
N GLU A 29 9.27 -10.91 4.45
CA GLU A 29 10.42 -11.82 4.53
C GLU A 29 10.58 -12.42 5.93
N LEU A 30 10.33 -11.64 7.00
CA LEU A 30 10.34 -12.18 8.36
C LEU A 30 9.26 -13.25 8.55
N MET A 31 8.05 -13.02 8.06
CA MET A 31 6.97 -14.00 8.11
C MET A 31 7.35 -15.28 7.37
N LYS A 32 7.86 -15.17 6.13
CA LYS A 32 8.35 -16.32 5.36
C LYS A 32 9.42 -17.11 6.10
N SER A 33 10.37 -16.41 6.71
CA SER A 33 11.45 -17.02 7.50
C SER A 33 10.92 -17.76 8.72
N ASP A 34 10.01 -17.16 9.49
CA ASP A 34 9.44 -17.78 10.70
C ASP A 34 8.58 -19.01 10.37
N ILE A 35 7.80 -18.98 9.28
CA ILE A 35 6.96 -20.11 8.87
C ILE A 35 7.71 -21.17 8.06
N GLY A 36 8.92 -20.86 7.55
CA GLY A 36 9.77 -21.78 6.80
C GLY A 36 9.25 -22.14 5.40
N ARG A 37 8.35 -21.34 4.82
CA ARG A 37 7.74 -21.56 3.50
C ARG A 37 7.30 -20.25 2.84
N ASP A 38 6.97 -20.33 1.56
CA ASP A 38 6.33 -19.20 0.87
C ASP A 38 4.91 -18.93 1.41
N ILE A 39 4.52 -17.66 1.36
CA ILE A 39 3.17 -17.19 1.67
C ILE A 39 2.37 -17.24 0.37
N LEU A 40 1.49 -18.22 0.24
CA LEU A 40 0.64 -18.38 -0.94
C LEU A 40 -0.81 -18.00 -0.60
N PRO A 41 -1.52 -17.23 -1.44
CA PRO A 41 -2.90 -16.84 -1.17
C PRO A 41 -3.85 -18.00 -0.82
N VAL A 42 -3.66 -19.17 -1.45
CA VAL A 42 -4.47 -20.37 -1.22
C VAL A 42 -4.40 -20.91 0.22
N ASP A 43 -3.33 -20.60 0.96
CA ASP A 43 -3.13 -21.10 2.32
C ASP A 43 -3.84 -20.26 3.39
N TYR A 44 -4.41 -19.12 3.02
CA TYR A 44 -5.00 -18.14 3.94
C TYR A 44 -6.47 -17.94 3.62
N PRO A 45 -7.39 -18.54 4.40
CA PRO A 45 -8.81 -18.22 4.32
C PRO A 45 -9.07 -16.72 4.53
N PRO A 46 -10.18 -16.18 4.01
CA PRO A 46 -10.57 -14.78 4.23
C PRO A 46 -10.51 -14.36 5.71
N GLY A 47 -9.89 -13.21 5.99
CA GLY A 47 -9.72 -12.64 7.34
C GLY A 47 -8.67 -13.30 8.23
N THR A 48 -7.76 -14.11 7.66
CA THR A 48 -6.67 -14.77 8.41
C THR A 48 -5.31 -14.12 8.19
N PHE A 49 -4.96 -13.84 6.93
CA PHE A 49 -3.66 -13.27 6.57
C PHE A 49 -3.45 -11.91 7.22
N ALA A 50 -4.46 -11.02 7.20
CA ALA A 50 -4.34 -9.69 7.77
C ALA A 50 -3.99 -9.71 9.27
N LYS A 51 -4.57 -10.67 10.02
CA LYS A 51 -4.31 -10.84 11.46
C LYS A 51 -2.89 -11.34 11.72
N GLU A 52 -2.43 -12.31 10.95
CA GLU A 52 -1.08 -12.86 11.10
C GLU A 52 0.00 -11.88 10.64
N TYR A 53 -0.18 -11.27 9.48
CA TYR A 53 0.83 -10.44 8.84
C TYR A 53 1.13 -9.16 9.62
N LYS A 54 0.11 -8.58 10.27
CA LYS A 54 0.24 -7.41 11.14
C LYS A 54 1.22 -7.63 12.30
N GLU A 55 1.28 -8.83 12.87
CA GLU A 55 2.23 -9.16 13.95
C GLU A 55 3.69 -9.03 13.48
N TYR A 56 3.95 -9.28 12.20
CA TYR A 56 5.29 -9.15 11.62
C TYR A 56 5.68 -7.68 11.36
N PHE A 57 4.72 -6.78 11.16
CA PHE A 57 5.00 -5.34 11.23
C PHE A 57 5.42 -4.92 12.64
N VAL A 58 4.69 -5.37 13.67
CA VAL A 58 5.06 -5.07 15.07
C VAL A 58 6.45 -5.58 15.38
N LYS A 59 6.77 -6.84 15.02
CA LYS A 59 8.10 -7.44 15.24
C LYS A 59 9.21 -6.66 14.56
N THR A 60 9.06 -6.37 13.26
CA THR A 60 10.09 -5.66 12.49
C THR A 60 10.30 -4.23 12.98
N LEU A 61 9.22 -3.50 13.24
CA LEU A 61 9.30 -2.13 13.74
C LEU A 61 9.83 -2.07 15.18
N SER A 62 9.46 -3.01 16.05
CA SER A 62 9.99 -3.08 17.43
C SER A 62 11.48 -3.44 17.46
N SER A 63 11.96 -4.22 16.49
CA SER A 63 13.40 -4.51 16.37
C SER A 63 14.21 -3.31 15.87
N ASN A 64 13.58 -2.43 15.08
CA ASN A 64 14.20 -1.24 14.50
C ASN A 64 14.00 0.04 15.33
N HIS A 65 13.02 0.05 16.25
CA HIS A 65 12.70 1.16 17.14
C HIS A 65 12.74 0.66 18.59
N CYS A 66 13.63 1.21 19.45
CA CYS A 66 13.84 0.85 20.86
C CYS A 66 12.57 0.73 21.73
N GLY A 67 11.75 -0.31 21.53
CA GLY A 67 10.59 -0.66 22.37
C GLY A 67 9.41 0.31 22.33
N LEU A 68 9.30 1.20 21.35
CA LEU A 68 8.27 2.26 21.29
C LEU A 68 7.03 1.93 20.45
N VAL A 69 7.02 0.81 19.74
CA VAL A 69 5.86 0.38 18.95
C VAL A 69 4.94 -0.38 19.90
N SER A 70 3.69 0.09 20.07
CA SER A 70 2.69 -0.66 20.82
C SER A 70 2.58 -2.06 20.23
N LYS A 71 2.54 -3.09 21.10
CA LYS A 71 2.22 -4.45 20.66
C LYS A 71 0.87 -4.51 19.94
N ASP A 72 0.00 -3.56 20.27
CA ASP A 72 -1.31 -3.38 19.68
C ASP A 72 -1.20 -2.29 18.61
N LEU A 73 -0.85 -2.68 17.39
CA LEU A 73 -1.45 -2.00 16.24
C LEU A 73 -2.95 -2.29 16.37
N ASP A 74 -3.86 -1.32 16.33
CA ASP A 74 -5.29 -1.64 16.35
C ASP A 74 -5.79 -1.83 14.91
N ILE A 75 -6.65 -2.83 14.69
CA ILE A 75 -7.42 -2.86 13.44
C ILE A 75 -8.48 -1.77 13.58
N VAL A 76 -8.32 -0.69 12.82
CA VAL A 76 -9.32 0.37 12.75
C VAL A 76 -10.36 0.01 11.69
N ASP A 77 -11.65 0.13 12.00
CA ASP A 77 -12.70 0.11 10.97
C ASP A 77 -12.79 1.51 10.33
N PHE A 78 -11.96 1.74 9.30
CA PHE A 78 -11.80 3.05 8.70
C PHE A 78 -12.78 3.31 7.56
N ASN A 79 -13.87 4.00 7.87
CA ASN A 79 -14.82 4.51 6.88
C ASN A 79 -14.30 5.66 5.99
N GLY A 80 -13.12 6.23 6.26
CA GLY A 80 -12.64 7.44 5.57
C GLY A 80 -11.98 7.19 4.21
N LEU A 81 -11.82 5.93 3.79
CA LEU A 81 -11.48 5.59 2.39
C LEU A 81 -12.51 6.13 1.39
N LYS A 82 -13.74 6.44 1.83
CA LYS A 82 -14.76 7.13 1.02
C LYS A 82 -14.28 8.47 0.45
N THR A 83 -13.32 9.12 1.12
CA THR A 83 -12.74 10.40 0.67
C THR A 83 -11.64 10.23 -0.37
N TYR A 84 -11.07 9.03 -0.49
CA TYR A 84 -10.00 8.76 -1.44
C TYR A 84 -10.56 8.74 -2.85
N LYS A 85 -9.72 9.18 -3.79
CA LYS A 85 -10.07 9.20 -5.20
C LYS A 85 -9.12 8.36 -6.03
N THR A 86 -9.66 7.85 -7.12
CA THR A 86 -8.89 7.27 -8.21
C THR A 86 -7.84 8.25 -8.73
N TYR A 87 -6.82 7.72 -9.41
CA TYR A 87 -5.68 8.46 -9.93
C TYR A 87 -6.03 9.74 -10.71
N ASN A 88 -7.07 9.67 -11.55
CA ASN A 88 -7.55 10.81 -12.34
C ASN A 88 -8.70 11.59 -11.69
N LYS A 89 -8.98 11.33 -10.41
CA LYS A 89 -9.97 11.99 -9.56
C LYS A 89 -11.44 11.82 -9.99
N LYS A 90 -11.72 10.96 -10.96
CA LYS A 90 -13.08 10.82 -11.53
C LYS A 90 -14.02 10.03 -10.64
N ASN A 91 -13.50 9.06 -9.90
CA ASN A 91 -14.30 8.18 -9.03
C ASN A 91 -13.69 8.05 -7.63
N SER A 92 -14.52 7.66 -6.67
CA SER A 92 -14.07 7.09 -5.39
C SER A 92 -13.61 5.64 -5.56
N LEU A 93 -12.82 5.17 -4.60
CA LEU A 93 -12.32 3.79 -4.60
C LEU A 93 -13.42 2.79 -4.19
N ILE A 94 -13.26 1.52 -4.59
CA ILE A 94 -14.06 0.41 -4.07
C ILE A 94 -13.45 0.02 -2.72
N PHE A 95 -14.24 0.09 -1.66
CA PHE A 95 -13.78 -0.13 -0.28
C PHE A 95 -13.38 -1.58 0.01
N ASN A 96 -14.07 -2.55 -0.60
CA ASN A 96 -13.91 -3.99 -0.37
C ASN A 96 -12.54 -4.59 -0.77
N PHE A 97 -11.57 -3.76 -1.17
CA PHE A 97 -10.19 -4.18 -1.46
C PHE A 97 -9.21 -3.64 -0.41
N PHE A 98 -9.72 -3.16 0.73
CA PHE A 98 -8.93 -2.45 1.73
C PHE A 98 -9.42 -2.70 3.16
N ASP A 99 -10.38 -3.58 3.40
CA ASP A 99 -11.19 -3.65 4.62
C ASP A 99 -10.93 -4.86 5.53
N ASP A 100 -10.13 -5.84 5.10
CA ASP A 100 -9.85 -7.03 5.92
C ASP A 100 -8.83 -6.77 7.05
N GLY A 101 -7.98 -5.75 6.91
CA GLY A 101 -7.11 -5.30 7.99
C GLY A 101 -6.53 -3.92 7.75
N GLN A 102 -6.58 -3.05 8.76
CA GLN A 102 -6.17 -1.65 8.61
C GLN A 102 -5.47 -1.19 9.88
N PHE A 103 -4.26 -0.65 9.77
CA PHE A 103 -3.52 -0.18 10.94
C PHE A 103 -2.53 0.93 10.58
N VAL A 104 -2.22 1.78 11.56
CA VAL A 104 -1.36 2.96 11.38
C VAL A 104 0.04 2.67 11.92
N LEU A 105 1.05 2.94 11.11
CA LEU A 105 2.47 2.84 11.48
C LEU A 105 2.88 4.01 12.38
N PRO A 106 3.98 3.89 13.15
CA PRO A 106 4.42 4.93 14.09
C PRO A 106 4.68 6.32 13.46
N ASP A 107 4.98 6.37 12.16
CA ASP A 107 5.20 7.61 11.42
C ASP A 107 3.91 8.21 10.82
N GLY A 108 2.76 7.55 11.03
CA GLY A 108 1.45 7.96 10.55
C GLY A 108 1.04 7.40 9.20
N ALA A 109 1.87 6.58 8.54
CA ALA A 109 1.45 5.85 7.33
C ALA A 109 0.35 4.83 7.67
N LEU A 110 -0.60 4.61 6.75
CA LEU A 110 -1.72 3.69 6.95
C LEU A 110 -1.54 2.45 6.08
N ILE A 111 -1.46 1.27 6.69
CA ILE A 111 -1.53 -0.03 6.00
C ILE A 111 -2.98 -0.46 5.90
N LEU A 112 -3.34 -1.01 4.73
CA LEU A 112 -4.64 -1.57 4.41
C LEU A 112 -4.40 -2.93 3.74
N ILE A 113 -5.11 -3.97 4.17
CA ILE A 113 -4.95 -5.34 3.70
C ILE A 113 -6.29 -5.83 3.15
N ASN A 114 -6.21 -6.55 2.04
CA ASN A 114 -7.28 -7.39 1.54
C ASN A 114 -6.78 -8.83 1.49
N ASP A 115 -7.51 -9.74 2.11
CA ASP A 115 -7.30 -11.18 2.06
C ASP A 115 -8.59 -11.96 1.71
N SER A 116 -9.69 -11.24 1.46
CA SER A 116 -10.95 -11.73 0.89
C SER A 116 -10.95 -11.62 -0.64
N GLY A 117 -10.00 -12.27 -1.32
CA GLY A 117 -9.83 -12.19 -2.78
C GLY A 117 -8.35 -12.18 -3.18
N PRO A 118 -7.92 -11.34 -4.14
CA PRO A 118 -6.49 -11.09 -4.33
C PRO A 118 -5.85 -10.66 -3.01
N MET A 119 -4.71 -11.23 -2.65
CA MET A 119 -4.02 -10.89 -1.42
C MET A 119 -3.22 -9.60 -1.63
N LEU A 120 -3.73 -8.50 -1.08
CA LEU A 120 -3.23 -7.16 -1.36
C LEU A 120 -2.77 -6.48 -0.09
N ILE A 121 -1.67 -5.75 -0.20
CA ILE A 121 -1.16 -4.88 0.85
C ILE A 121 -1.07 -3.48 0.25
N SER A 122 -1.86 -2.56 0.76
CA SER A 122 -1.85 -1.16 0.35
C SER A 122 -1.31 -0.28 1.47
N ILE A 123 -0.69 0.83 1.07
CA ILE A 123 -0.13 1.82 1.99
C ILE A 123 -0.47 3.22 1.52
N ASP A 124 -1.09 4.01 2.40
CA ASP A 124 -1.04 5.47 2.32
C ASP A 124 0.23 5.94 3.04
N VAL A 125 1.18 6.43 2.25
CA VAL A 125 2.55 6.73 2.70
C VAL A 125 2.70 8.04 3.46
N ASN A 126 1.69 8.92 3.41
CA ASN A 126 1.73 10.21 4.13
C ASN A 126 0.61 10.34 5.18
N GLY A 127 -0.26 9.33 5.24
CA GLY A 127 -1.26 9.16 6.26
C GLY A 127 -2.60 9.78 5.87
N MET A 128 -3.66 9.10 6.28
CA MET A 128 -5.06 9.37 5.90
C MET A 128 -5.54 10.82 6.06
N ASN A 129 -4.93 11.58 6.97
CA ASN A 129 -5.32 12.96 7.27
C ASN A 129 -4.62 14.00 6.37
N LYS A 130 -3.64 13.60 5.54
CA LYS A 130 -2.91 14.48 4.62
C LYS A 130 -3.48 14.45 3.20
N GLY A 131 -4.77 14.77 3.10
CA GLY A 131 -5.48 14.84 1.83
C GLY A 131 -4.97 15.92 0.86
N PRO A 132 -5.39 15.86 -0.43
CA PRO A 132 -6.33 14.89 -0.98
C PRO A 132 -5.68 13.52 -1.24
N ASN A 133 -6.21 12.42 -0.71
CA ASN A 133 -5.61 11.10 -0.93
C ASN A 133 -6.02 10.53 -2.30
N LEU A 134 -5.02 10.23 -3.14
CA LEU A 134 -5.19 9.76 -4.51
C LEU A 134 -4.46 8.44 -4.72
N TYR A 135 -5.17 7.48 -5.29
CA TYR A 135 -4.61 6.19 -5.64
C TYR A 135 -3.54 6.35 -6.74
N GLY A 136 -2.33 5.87 -6.47
CA GLY A 136 -1.15 6.10 -7.30
C GLY A 136 -0.38 7.38 -6.99
N ARG A 137 -0.71 8.13 -5.93
CA ARG A 137 0.07 9.32 -5.50
C ARG A 137 0.60 9.18 -4.08
N ASP A 138 -0.29 8.87 -3.15
CA ASP A 138 -0.01 8.69 -1.72
C ASP A 138 -0.47 7.31 -1.28
N LEU A 139 -1.59 6.81 -1.82
CA LEU A 139 -2.01 5.41 -1.71
C LEU A 139 -1.37 4.52 -2.81
N PHE A 140 -0.76 3.42 -2.42
CA PHE A 140 -0.13 2.45 -3.33
C PHE A 140 -0.49 1.02 -2.92
N THR A 141 -0.56 0.10 -3.88
CA THR A 141 -0.90 -1.33 -3.65
C THR A 141 0.16 -2.27 -4.18
N PHE A 142 0.42 -3.30 -3.39
CA PHE A 142 1.25 -4.45 -3.67
C PHE A 142 0.38 -5.71 -3.61
N GLU A 143 0.77 -6.72 -4.36
CA GLU A 143 0.08 -8.00 -4.45
C GLU A 143 1.04 -9.13 -4.07
N ILE A 144 0.55 -10.06 -3.26
CA ILE A 144 1.19 -11.36 -3.07
C ILE A 144 0.61 -12.29 -4.13
N THR A 145 1.43 -12.68 -5.10
CA THR A 145 0.97 -13.49 -6.23
C THR A 145 0.74 -14.95 -5.82
N ASN A 146 0.10 -15.73 -6.70
CA ASN A 146 -0.10 -17.17 -6.49
C ASN A 146 1.22 -17.97 -6.45
N GLU A 147 2.34 -17.37 -6.86
CA GLU A 147 3.70 -17.91 -6.74
C GLU A 147 4.42 -17.41 -5.47
N GLY A 148 3.72 -16.73 -4.56
CA GLY A 148 4.26 -16.26 -3.28
C GLY A 148 5.24 -15.10 -3.39
N LYS A 149 5.12 -14.30 -4.45
CA LYS A 149 5.96 -13.11 -4.68
C LYS A 149 5.22 -11.84 -4.27
N LEU A 150 5.89 -10.99 -3.50
CA LEU A 150 5.41 -9.64 -3.22
C LEU A 150 5.81 -8.68 -4.36
N LEU A 151 4.86 -8.28 -5.19
CA LEU A 151 5.09 -7.42 -6.35
C LEU A 151 4.26 -6.13 -6.27
N PRO A 152 4.76 -5.01 -6.81
CA PRO A 152 3.93 -3.81 -6.96
C PRO A 152 2.83 -4.06 -8.00
N SER A 153 1.59 -3.68 -7.68
CA SER A 153 0.47 -3.83 -8.62
C SER A 153 0.76 -3.10 -9.94
N GLY A 154 0.40 -3.76 -11.05
CA GLY A 154 0.75 -3.34 -12.41
C GLY A 154 2.06 -3.92 -12.93
N ALA A 155 2.80 -4.70 -12.13
CA ALA A 155 3.92 -5.50 -12.60
C ALA A 155 3.44 -6.77 -13.30
N VAL A 156 4.30 -7.34 -14.15
CA VAL A 156 4.06 -8.67 -14.76
C VAL A 156 3.90 -9.71 -13.65
N GLY A 157 2.82 -10.48 -13.71
CA GLY A 157 2.47 -11.49 -12.70
C GLY A 157 1.50 -11.01 -11.62
N THR A 158 1.13 -9.72 -11.61
CA THR A 158 0.05 -9.19 -10.77
C THR A 158 -1.29 -9.20 -11.51
N SER A 159 -2.39 -9.05 -10.78
CA SER A 159 -3.74 -8.97 -11.32
C SER A 159 -3.94 -7.79 -12.26
N ASP A 160 -4.64 -8.02 -13.37
CA ASP A 160 -5.08 -6.98 -14.33
C ASP A 160 -6.23 -6.09 -13.79
N LEU A 161 -6.68 -6.33 -12.55
CA LEU A 161 -7.72 -5.56 -11.88
C LEU A 161 -7.35 -4.07 -11.71
N PHE A 162 -6.06 -3.79 -11.53
CA PHE A 162 -5.56 -2.46 -11.18
C PHE A 162 -5.01 -1.72 -12.39
N LEU A 163 -5.56 -0.53 -12.64
CA LEU A 163 -5.19 0.27 -13.81
C LEU A 163 -4.27 1.43 -13.44
N CYS A 164 -3.52 1.94 -14.40
CA CYS A 164 -2.85 3.23 -14.32
C CYS A 164 -3.16 4.06 -15.57
N SER A 165 -4.30 4.76 -15.56
CA SER A 165 -4.80 5.45 -16.74
C SER A 165 -5.34 6.84 -16.42
N LYS A 166 -4.99 7.80 -17.29
CA LYS A 166 -5.53 9.17 -17.21
C LYS A 166 -7.01 9.23 -17.58
N THR A 167 -7.52 8.29 -18.37
CA THR A 167 -8.87 8.36 -18.94
C THR A 167 -9.86 7.37 -18.31
N SER A 168 -9.37 6.30 -17.67
CA SER A 168 -10.21 5.25 -17.10
C SER A 168 -11.26 5.78 -16.11
N THR A 169 -12.43 5.15 -16.14
CA THR A 169 -13.55 5.38 -15.21
C THR A 169 -13.69 4.25 -14.19
N SER A 170 -12.75 3.29 -14.16
CA SER A 170 -12.74 2.25 -13.12
C SER A 170 -12.43 2.85 -11.75
N SER A 171 -13.13 2.40 -10.71
CA SER A 171 -12.82 2.71 -9.32
C SER A 171 -11.51 2.07 -8.82
N MET A 172 -10.93 1.14 -9.60
CA MET A 172 -9.62 0.53 -9.36
C MET A 172 -8.47 1.30 -10.03
N ASN A 173 -8.77 2.42 -10.69
CA ASN A 173 -7.78 3.22 -11.39
C ASN A 173 -6.84 3.94 -10.40
N GLY A 174 -5.56 3.59 -10.46
CA GLY A 174 -4.49 4.08 -9.60
C GLY A 174 -3.65 2.96 -9.00
N GLY A 175 -4.21 1.77 -8.78
CA GLY A 175 -3.46 0.67 -8.20
C GLY A 175 -2.31 0.19 -9.07
N GLY A 176 -2.50 0.15 -10.39
CA GLY A 176 -1.44 -0.24 -11.33
C GLY A 176 -0.34 0.82 -11.43
N CYS A 177 -0.56 2.01 -10.87
CA CYS A 177 0.47 3.05 -10.86
C CYS A 177 1.59 2.76 -9.86
N THR A 178 1.41 1.83 -8.91
CA THR A 178 2.48 1.45 -7.96
C THR A 178 3.73 0.99 -8.70
N TYR A 179 3.59 0.12 -9.71
CA TYR A 179 4.73 -0.33 -10.51
C TYR A 179 5.53 0.84 -11.09
N TYR A 180 4.87 1.82 -11.70
CA TYR A 180 5.52 3.00 -12.25
C TYR A 180 6.08 3.93 -11.18
N ALA A 181 5.41 4.06 -10.03
CA ALA A 181 5.89 4.87 -8.92
C ALA A 181 7.20 4.36 -8.32
N ILE A 182 7.41 3.04 -8.35
CA ILE A 182 8.65 2.39 -7.91
C ILE A 182 9.73 2.43 -8.99
N THR A 183 9.37 2.19 -10.26
CA THR A 183 10.35 1.94 -11.34
C THR A 183 10.71 3.17 -12.16
N ASP A 184 9.82 4.15 -12.34
CA ASP A 184 10.13 5.38 -13.07
C ASP A 184 10.70 6.44 -12.11
N PRO A 185 12.00 6.79 -12.21
CA PRO A 185 12.61 7.81 -11.35
C PRO A 185 12.02 9.22 -11.54
N ASN A 186 11.23 9.42 -12.61
CA ASN A 186 10.55 10.66 -12.91
C ASN A 186 9.04 10.58 -12.65
N TYR A 187 8.52 9.48 -12.07
CA TYR A 187 7.09 9.32 -11.79
C TYR A 187 6.52 10.53 -11.04
N PHE A 188 7.13 10.90 -9.92
CA PHE A 188 6.68 12.02 -9.10
C PHE A 188 7.03 13.41 -9.68
N LYS A 189 7.83 13.48 -10.76
CA LYS A 189 8.15 14.73 -11.47
C LYS A 189 7.17 15.00 -12.61
N LYS A 190 6.81 13.95 -13.33
CA LYS A 190 5.80 13.96 -14.38
C LYS A 190 4.47 14.08 -13.67
N ARG A 191 3.86 15.26 -13.69
CA ARG A 191 2.57 15.50 -13.02
C ARG A 191 1.50 14.63 -13.65
N TYR A 192 1.33 13.46 -13.07
CA TYR A 192 0.43 12.41 -13.52
C TYR A 192 -1.00 12.63 -12.99
N TYR A 193 -1.14 13.51 -12.01
CA TYR A 193 -2.35 13.79 -11.22
C TYR A 193 -2.86 15.24 -11.31
N LYS A 194 -2.47 15.99 -12.35
CA LYS A 194 -3.03 17.33 -12.63
C LYS A 194 -4.17 17.26 -13.61
#